data_AF-A0A133Y354-F1
#
_entry.id   AF-A0A133Y354-F1
#
_cell.length_a   1.000
_cell.length_b   1.000
_cell.length_c   1.000
_cell.angle_alpha   90.00
_cell.angle_beta   90.00
_cell.angle_gamma   90.00
#
_symmetry.space_group_name_H-M   'P 1'
#
loop_
_entity.id
_entity.type
_entity.pdbx_description
1 polymer ?
#
loop_
_entity_poly.entity_id
_entity_poly.type
_entity_poly.pdbx_seq_one_letter_code
_entity_poly.pdbx_strand_id
1 'polypeptide(L)'
;MLSDCFLSKVREKFIANLRNIMQALSECLELSHSLHNFTLGNKNRHIMKTSADKGNSVGENNTPKQRKTSSKNGEIETYLSSYYKFRYNTILGRTEYRCKDDAHFSKVGRYEINTLRREIDNDIGIITSSDNLYSIIE
;
A
#
# COMPACT_ATOMS: atom_id res chain seq x y z
N MET A 1 -33.60 -23.81 12.17
CA MET A 1 -34.26 -22.83 11.28
C MET A 1 -33.92 -21.44 11.78
N LEU A 2 -33.07 -20.70 11.06
CA LEU A 2 -32.78 -19.31 11.41
C LEU A 2 -34.02 -18.49 11.05
N SER A 3 -34.63 -17.83 12.03
CA SER A 3 -35.84 -17.02 11.88
C SER A 3 -35.65 -15.93 10.82
N ASP A 4 -36.63 -15.77 9.92
CA ASP A 4 -36.63 -14.76 8.84
C ASP A 4 -36.36 -13.33 9.34
N CYS A 5 -36.67 -13.03 10.60
CA CYS A 5 -36.38 -11.76 11.26
C CYS A 5 -34.87 -11.49 11.42
N PHE A 6 -34.06 -12.53 11.64
CA PHE A 6 -32.61 -12.40 11.72
C PHE A 6 -32.00 -12.12 10.35
N LEU A 7 -32.50 -12.78 9.31
CA LEU A 7 -32.06 -12.58 7.94
C LEU A 7 -32.42 -11.17 7.42
N SER A 8 -33.59 -10.64 7.81
CA SER A 8 -33.99 -9.27 7.48
C SER A 8 -33.04 -8.22 8.06
N LYS A 9 -32.66 -8.36 9.33
CA LYS A 9 -31.73 -7.41 10.01
C LYS A 9 -30.33 -7.45 9.42
N VAL A 10 -29.86 -8.61 8.98
CA VAL A 10 -28.56 -8.73 8.29
C VAL A 10 -28.62 -8.07 6.92
N ARG A 11 -29.71 -8.26 6.16
CA ARG A 11 -29.91 -7.62 4.86
C ARG A 11 -29.99 -6.10 4.96
N GLU A 12 -30.72 -5.56 5.95
CA GLU A 12 -30.80 -4.11 6.18
C GLU A 12 -29.43 -3.50 6.48
N LYS A 13 -28.64 -4.12 7.35
CA LYS A 13 -27.27 -3.67 7.66
C LYS A 13 -26.35 -3.75 6.44
N PHE A 14 -26.48 -4.79 5.63
CA PHE A 14 -25.71 -4.94 4.39
C PHE A 14 -26.08 -3.87 3.35
N ILE A 15 -27.37 -3.59 3.17
CA ILE A 15 -27.87 -2.55 2.25
C ILE A 15 -27.45 -1.15 2.73
N ALA A 16 -27.52 -0.88 4.04
CA ALA A 16 -27.06 0.39 4.61
C ALA A 16 -25.56 0.60 4.38
N ASN A 17 -24.76 -0.44 4.55
CA ASN A 17 -23.32 -0.37 4.29
C ASN A 17 -23.01 -0.15 2.80
N LEU A 18 -23.71 -0.85 1.90
CA LEU A 18 -23.58 -0.62 0.45
C LEU A 18 -23.97 0.80 0.05
N ARG A 19 -25.05 1.36 0.62
CA ARG A 19 -25.45 2.75 0.37
C ARG A 19 -24.40 3.75 0.85
N ASN A 20 -23.83 3.55 2.03
CA ASN A 20 -22.77 4.41 2.54
C ASN A 20 -21.51 4.37 1.67
N ILE A 21 -21.13 3.19 1.16
CA ILE A 21 -19.99 3.02 0.25
C ILE A 21 -20.27 3.70 -1.09
N MET A 22 -21.46 3.51 -1.67
CA MET A 22 -21.83 4.15 -2.94
C MET A 22 -21.86 5.68 -2.82
N GLN A 23 -22.35 6.21 -1.70
CA GLN A 23 -22.39 7.65 -1.43
C GLN A 23 -20.98 8.23 -1.29
N ALA A 24 -20.11 7.60 -0.50
CA ALA A 24 -18.73 8.02 -0.32
C ALA A 24 -17.93 7.99 -1.64
N LEU A 25 -18.15 6.98 -2.48
CA LEU A 25 -17.53 6.91 -3.81
C LEU A 25 -18.04 8.00 -4.75
N SER A 26 -19.34 8.33 -4.69
CA SER A 26 -19.91 9.44 -5.45
C SER A 26 -19.32 10.79 -5.03
N GLU A 27 -19.15 11.02 -3.73
CA GLU A 27 -18.54 12.25 -3.20
C GLU A 27 -17.06 12.38 -3.58
N CYS A 28 -16.30 11.29 -3.52
CA CYS A 28 -14.92 11.25 -4.01
C CYS A 28 -14.83 11.52 -5.53
N LEU A 29 -15.80 11.02 -6.31
CA LEU A 29 -15.88 11.25 -7.74
C LEU A 29 -16.26 12.70 -8.07
N GLU A 30 -17.26 13.28 -7.39
CA GLU A 30 -17.61 14.71 -7.53
C GLU A 30 -16.45 15.63 -7.13
N LEU A 31 -15.71 15.29 -6.07
CA LEU A 31 -14.50 16.02 -5.67
C LEU A 31 -13.41 15.97 -6.75
N SER A 32 -13.25 14.81 -7.41
CA SER A 32 -12.32 14.65 -8.53
C SER A 32 -12.74 15.45 -9.78
N HIS A 33 -14.04 15.56 -10.06
CA HIS A 33 -14.57 16.34 -11.18
C HIS A 33 -14.52 17.85 -10.91
N SER A 34 -14.62 18.29 -9.66
CA SER A 34 -14.40 19.69 -9.26
C SER A 34 -12.93 20.13 -9.33
N LEU A 35 -11.98 19.19 -9.47
CA LEU A 35 -10.54 19.42 -9.59
C LEU A 35 -10.08 19.67 -11.03
N HIS A 36 -10.96 20.12 -11.93
CA HIS A 36 -10.54 20.59 -13.25
C HIS A 36 -10.00 22.02 -13.16
N ASN A 37 -8.71 22.18 -12.82
CA ASN A 37 -7.84 23.30 -13.26
C ASN A 37 -6.38 23.21 -12.74
N PHE A 38 -5.83 22.03 -12.48
CA PHE A 38 -4.40 21.91 -12.19
C PHE A 38 -3.60 21.69 -13.48
N THR A 39 -3.25 22.78 -14.17
CA THR A 39 -2.29 22.73 -15.28
C THR A 39 -0.90 22.42 -14.71
N LEU A 40 -0.50 21.15 -14.70
CA LEU A 40 0.85 20.74 -14.33
C LEU A 40 1.83 21.12 -15.46
N GLY A 41 2.32 22.36 -15.42
CA GLY A 41 3.35 22.87 -16.32
C GLY A 41 4.73 22.27 -16.02
N ASN A 42 4.95 21.00 -16.34
CA ASN A 42 6.29 20.42 -16.34
C ASN A 42 6.94 20.53 -17.73
N LYS A 43 7.55 21.68 -18.03
CA LYS A 43 8.51 21.81 -19.14
C LYS A 43 9.84 21.19 -18.70
N ASN A 44 9.99 19.87 -18.88
CA ASN A 44 11.28 19.22 -18.73
C ASN A 44 12.17 19.61 -19.92
N ARG A 45 12.92 20.71 -19.79
CA ARG A 45 13.97 21.09 -20.75
C ARG A 45 15.13 20.11 -20.58
N HIS A 46 15.26 19.19 -21.52
CA HIS A 46 16.41 18.32 -21.69
C HIS A 46 17.67 19.18 -21.93
N ILE A 47 18.52 19.33 -20.91
CA ILE A 47 19.85 19.95 -21.07
C ILE A 47 20.82 18.80 -21.36
N MET A 48 21.09 18.55 -22.64
CA MET A 48 22.25 17.74 -23.04
C MET A 48 23.51 18.51 -22.66
N LYS A 49 24.33 17.95 -21.77
CA LYS A 49 25.74 18.35 -21.62
C LYS A 49 26.57 17.43 -22.50
N THR A 50 27.10 17.98 -23.58
CA THR A 50 28.14 17.34 -24.40
C THR A 50 29.50 17.76 -23.85
N SER A 51 30.34 16.80 -23.52
CA SER A 51 31.78 17.01 -23.37
C SER A 51 32.53 15.71 -23.68
N ALA A 52 33.12 15.65 -24.87
CA ALA A 52 34.36 14.92 -25.12
C ALA A 52 35.49 15.67 -24.34
N ASP A 53 36.58 15.08 -23.84
CA ASP A 53 37.45 14.10 -24.48
C ASP A 53 38.41 13.42 -23.45
N LYS A 54 38.90 12.22 -23.80
CA LYS A 54 40.13 11.52 -23.36
C LYS A 54 40.49 11.34 -21.87
N GLY A 55 40.38 10.08 -21.44
CA GLY A 55 41.20 9.48 -20.40
C GLY A 55 41.14 7.96 -20.51
N ASN A 56 42.15 7.34 -21.11
CA ASN A 56 42.25 5.90 -21.29
C ASN A 56 42.79 5.26 -20.01
N SER A 57 42.03 4.38 -19.37
CA SER A 57 42.58 3.35 -18.48
C SER A 57 41.72 2.10 -18.56
N VAL A 58 42.27 1.12 -19.26
CA VAL A 58 41.87 -0.28 -19.26
C VAL A 58 41.77 -0.78 -17.82
N GLY A 59 40.65 -1.40 -17.52
CA GLY A 59 40.36 -2.06 -16.26
C GLY A 59 39.05 -2.80 -16.43
N GLU A 60 39.13 -3.96 -17.09
CA GLU A 60 38.16 -5.05 -16.95
C GLU A 60 37.76 -5.13 -15.46
N ASN A 61 36.48 -5.17 -15.10
CA ASN A 61 35.74 -6.42 -15.10
C ASN A 61 34.23 -6.12 -15.09
N ASN A 62 33.55 -6.76 -16.04
CA ASN A 62 32.11 -6.93 -16.07
C ASN A 62 31.62 -7.50 -14.74
N THR A 63 31.00 -6.68 -13.91
CA THR A 63 29.98 -7.18 -13.00
C THR A 63 28.65 -6.65 -13.51
N PRO A 64 27.79 -7.50 -14.08
CA PRO A 64 26.38 -7.16 -14.17
C PRO A 64 25.97 -6.88 -12.73
N LYS A 65 25.69 -5.61 -12.43
CA LYS A 65 25.03 -5.16 -11.20
C LYS A 65 23.96 -6.20 -10.92
N GLN A 66 24.18 -7.09 -9.94
CA GLN A 66 23.21 -8.13 -9.62
C GLN A 66 21.89 -7.38 -9.44
N ARG A 67 20.93 -7.61 -10.36
CA ARG A 67 19.54 -7.26 -10.11
C ARG A 67 19.26 -7.99 -8.81
N LYS A 68 19.19 -7.26 -7.69
CA LYS A 68 18.76 -7.83 -6.42
C LYS A 68 17.36 -8.34 -6.72
N THR A 69 17.24 -9.63 -7.00
CA THR A 69 15.95 -10.30 -6.96
C THR A 69 15.50 -10.09 -5.53
N SER A 70 14.51 -9.22 -5.33
CA SER A 70 13.94 -8.98 -4.03
C SER A 70 13.56 -10.33 -3.42
N SER A 71 13.88 -10.53 -2.15
CA SER A 71 13.33 -11.70 -1.46
C SER A 71 11.82 -11.53 -1.36
N LYS A 72 11.08 -12.63 -1.19
CA LYS A 72 9.63 -12.56 -0.92
C LYS A 72 9.31 -11.59 0.22
N ASN A 73 10.12 -11.58 1.28
CA ASN A 73 9.96 -10.66 2.39
C ASN A 73 10.27 -9.21 1.99
N GLY A 74 11.29 -8.97 1.17
CA GLY A 74 11.57 -7.63 0.63
C GLY A 74 10.46 -7.09 -0.28
N GLU A 75 9.78 -7.96 -1.04
CA GLU A 75 8.60 -7.58 -1.82
C GLU A 75 7.41 -7.22 -0.92
N ILE A 76 7.19 -8.01 0.13
CA ILE A 76 6.18 -7.71 1.15
C ILE A 76 6.47 -6.39 1.86
N GLU A 77 7.72 -6.15 2.27
CA GLU A 77 8.15 -4.88 2.88
C GLU A 77 7.92 -3.69 1.95
N THR A 78 8.26 -3.85 0.67
CA THR A 78 8.09 -2.80 -0.35
C THR A 78 6.61 -2.48 -0.56
N TYR A 79 5.77 -3.52 -0.64
CA TYR A 79 4.32 -3.38 -0.74
C TYR A 79 3.75 -2.67 0.48
N LEU A 80 4.04 -3.17 1.68
CA LEU A 80 3.56 -2.60 2.94
C LEU A 80 4.00 -1.14 3.10
N SER A 81 5.25 -0.82 2.78
CA SER A 81 5.79 0.54 2.86
C SER A 81 5.22 1.48 1.80
N SER A 82 4.65 0.95 0.71
CA SER A 82 4.04 1.75 -0.35
C SER A 82 2.67 2.27 0.09
N TYR A 83 1.86 1.44 0.76
CA TYR A 83 0.48 1.75 1.13
C TYR A 83 0.27 2.12 2.60
N TYR A 84 1.11 1.60 3.49
CA TYR A 84 0.92 1.71 4.93
C TYR A 84 2.09 2.42 5.63
N LYS A 85 1.81 2.92 6.83
CA LYS A 85 2.80 3.44 7.77
C LYS A 85 2.64 2.73 9.10
N PHE A 86 3.71 2.09 9.55
CA PHE A 86 3.79 1.42 10.84
C PHE A 86 4.51 2.28 11.88
N ARG A 87 4.14 2.12 13.15
CA ARG A 87 4.84 2.70 14.30
C ARG A 87 4.66 1.81 15.53
N TYR A 88 5.63 1.87 16.44
CA TYR A 88 5.45 1.32 17.78
C TYR A 88 4.93 2.41 18.72
N ASN A 89 3.77 2.18 19.34
CA ASN A 89 3.24 3.05 20.37
C ASN A 89 3.84 2.66 21.72
N THR A 90 4.77 3.46 22.23
CA THR A 90 5.47 3.21 23.51
C THR A 90 4.58 3.37 24.73
N ILE A 91 3.52 4.17 24.65
CA ILE A 91 2.56 4.39 25.75
C ILE A 91 1.67 3.16 25.91
N LEU A 92 1.20 2.59 24.80
CA LEU A 92 0.32 1.42 24.79
C LEU A 92 1.08 0.09 24.64
N GLY A 93 2.40 0.13 24.43
CA GLY A 93 3.26 -1.04 24.25
C GLY A 93 2.84 -1.92 23.07
N ARG A 94 2.48 -1.33 21.92
CA ARG A 94 1.93 -2.08 20.78
C ARG A 94 2.24 -1.47 19.42
N THR A 95 2.33 -2.29 18.38
CA THR A 95 2.45 -1.84 17.00
C THR A 95 1.11 -1.34 16.47
N GLU A 96 1.15 -0.20 15.80
CA GLU A 96 0.02 0.44 15.15
C GLU A 96 0.36 0.75 13.69
N TYR A 97 -0.67 0.77 12.85
CA TYR A 97 -0.54 1.06 11.43
C TYR A 97 -1.67 1.96 10.95
N ARG A 98 -1.45 2.59 9.80
CA ARG A 98 -2.49 3.30 9.05
C ARG A 98 -2.20 3.23 7.56
N CYS A 99 -3.22 3.37 6.74
CA CYS A 99 -3.03 3.69 5.33
C CYS A 99 -2.35 5.07 5.22
N LYS A 100 -1.54 5.29 4.18
CA LYS A 100 -0.91 6.60 3.95
C LYS A 100 -1.94 7.73 3.77
N ASP A 101 -3.11 7.40 3.25
CA ASP A 101 -4.20 8.34 3.02
C ASP A 101 -5.10 8.53 4.26
N ASP A 102 -4.88 7.74 5.33
CA ASP A 102 -5.62 7.85 6.58
C ASP A 102 -4.88 8.72 7.62
N ALA A 103 -5.63 9.42 8.46
CA ALA A 103 -5.12 10.19 9.58
C ALA A 103 -4.85 9.31 10.81
N HIS A 104 -5.67 8.29 11.07
CA HIS A 104 -5.70 7.59 12.36
C HIS A 104 -4.91 6.29 12.35
N PHE A 105 -4.16 6.06 13.43
CA PHE A 105 -3.45 4.81 13.66
C PHE A 105 -4.36 3.79 14.36
N SER A 106 -4.42 2.60 13.79
CA SER A 106 -5.12 1.44 14.33
C SER A 106 -4.13 0.42 14.87
N LYS A 107 -4.54 -0.36 15.88
CA LYS A 107 -3.72 -1.44 16.43
C LYS A 107 -3.49 -2.52 15.37
N VAL A 108 -2.26 -3.01 15.23
CA VAL A 108 -1.98 -4.24 14.47
C VAL A 108 -2.40 -5.44 15.32
N GLY A 109 -3.55 -6.03 15.00
CA GLY A 109 -4.10 -7.21 15.66
C GLY A 109 -4.22 -8.40 14.71
N ARG A 110 -4.85 -9.48 15.20
CA ARG A 110 -5.05 -10.71 14.41
C ARG A 110 -5.92 -10.49 13.17
N TYR A 111 -6.90 -9.59 13.26
CA TYR A 111 -7.79 -9.31 12.13
C TYR A 111 -7.02 -8.52 11.07
N GLU A 112 -6.28 -7.51 11.49
CA GLU A 112 -5.49 -6.62 10.64
C GLU A 112 -4.39 -7.38 9.91
N ILE A 113 -3.66 -8.26 10.60
CA ILE A 113 -2.65 -9.14 9.98
C ILE A 113 -3.28 -10.08 8.95
N ASN A 114 -4.44 -10.66 9.24
CA ASN A 114 -5.12 -11.51 8.26
C ASN A 114 -5.63 -10.73 7.05
N THR A 115 -6.05 -9.48 7.24
CA THR A 115 -6.40 -8.59 6.13
C THR A 115 -5.18 -8.32 5.25
N LEU A 116 -4.06 -7.87 5.84
CA LEU A 116 -2.81 -7.62 5.10
C LEU A 116 -2.32 -8.88 4.39
N ARG A 117 -2.42 -10.05 5.03
CA ARG A 117 -2.06 -11.34 4.42
C ARG A 117 -2.85 -11.62 3.14
N ARG A 118 -4.16 -11.35 3.15
CA ARG A 118 -5.03 -11.57 1.98
C ARG A 118 -4.80 -10.51 0.91
N GLU A 119 -4.54 -9.28 1.31
CA GLU A 119 -4.21 -8.17 0.39
C GLU A 119 -2.92 -8.48 -0.39
N ILE A 120 -1.86 -8.89 0.30
CA ILE A 120 -0.59 -9.29 -0.29
C ILE A 120 -0.76 -10.47 -1.26
N ASP A 121 -1.54 -11.47 -0.87
CA ASP A 121 -1.83 -12.63 -1.73
C ASP A 121 -2.60 -12.21 -3.00
N ASN A 122 -3.58 -11.31 -2.87
CA ASN A 122 -4.38 -10.84 -3.99
C ASN A 122 -3.62 -9.89 -4.93
N ASP A 123 -2.81 -8.98 -4.38
CA ASP A 123 -2.21 -7.87 -5.13
C ASP A 123 -0.86 -8.24 -5.75
N ILE A 124 0.00 -8.91 -4.98
CA ILE A 124 1.35 -9.29 -5.43
C ILE A 124 1.53 -10.80 -5.56
N GLY A 125 0.52 -11.61 -5.24
CA GLY A 125 0.56 -13.08 -5.45
C GLY A 125 1.48 -13.82 -4.47
N ILE A 126 1.84 -13.21 -3.33
CA ILE A 126 2.75 -13.80 -2.36
C ILE A 126 1.97 -14.42 -1.20
N ILE A 127 1.90 -15.75 -1.18
CA ILE A 127 1.38 -16.49 -0.03
C ILE A 127 2.38 -16.37 1.12
N THR A 128 1.94 -15.79 2.24
CA THR A 128 2.74 -15.62 3.46
C THR A 128 1.95 -16.05 4.71
N SER A 129 2.67 -16.37 5.79
CA SER A 129 2.05 -16.70 7.08
C SER A 129 1.83 -15.46 7.94
N SER A 130 0.91 -15.53 8.90
CA SER A 130 0.73 -14.46 9.89
C SER A 130 2.01 -14.18 10.67
N ASP A 131 2.73 -15.24 11.05
CA ASP A 131 3.93 -15.13 11.88
C ASP A 131 5.08 -14.46 11.11
N ASN A 132 5.21 -14.75 9.81
CA ASN A 132 6.17 -14.05 8.97
C ASN A 132 5.81 -12.57 8.83
N LEU A 133 4.52 -12.21 8.75
CA LEU A 133 4.09 -10.81 8.74
C LEU A 133 4.37 -10.11 10.06
N TYR A 134 4.17 -10.78 11.20
CA TYR A 134 4.57 -10.23 12.50
C TYR A 134 6.07 -9.93 12.52
N SER A 135 6.91 -10.86 12.10
CA SER A 135 8.37 -10.66 12.04
C SER A 135 8.85 -9.58 11.08
N ILE A 136 8.03 -9.18 10.09
CA ILE A 136 8.35 -8.09 9.16
C ILE A 136 7.91 -6.73 9.74
N ILE A 137 6.82 -6.72 10.51
CA ILE A 137 6.17 -5.50 11.00
C ILE A 137 6.69 -5.07 12.39
N GLU A 138 7.03 -6.02 13.25
CA GLU A 138 7.53 -5.82 14.62
C GLU A 138 9.06 -5.86 14.67
#